data_AF-A0A917L7T2-F1
#
_entry.id   AF-A0A917L7T2-F1
#
_cell.length_a   1.000
_cell.length_b   1.000
_cell.length_c   1.000
_cell.angle_alpha   90.00
_cell.angle_beta   90.00
_cell.angle_gamma   90.00
#
_symmetry.space_group_name_H-M   'P 1'
#
loop_
_entity.id
_entity.type
_entity.pdbx_description
1 polymer ?
#
loop_
_entity_poly.entity_id
_entity_poly.type
_entity_poly.pdbx_seq_one_letter_code
_entity_poly.pdbx_strand_id
1 'polypeptide(L)' 'MASLSDLDDLADRVKGEFGTLEALFVNAGMANTMPLESTTEEFYDELFAVNVKASPCRSSLRC' A
#
# COMPACT_ATOMS: atom_id res chain seq x y z
N MET A 1 9.32 3.18 -6.99
CA MET A 1 8.14 2.79 -6.19
C MET A 1 6.92 3.31 -6.92
N ALA A 2 5.87 2.50 -7.05
CA ALA A 2 4.62 2.96 -7.62
C ALA A 2 4.02 4.04 -6.69
N SER A 3 3.55 5.12 -7.29
CA SER A 3 2.85 6.21 -6.63
C SER A 3 1.35 5.88 -6.49
N LEU A 4 0.63 6.66 -5.69
CA LEU A 4 -0.83 6.50 -5.58
C LEU A 4 -1.54 6.72 -6.94
N SER A 5 -1.05 7.64 -7.77
CA SER A 5 -1.59 7.85 -9.11
C SER A 5 -1.37 6.64 -10.03
N ASP A 6 -0.25 5.93 -9.89
CA ASP A 6 0.00 4.73 -10.69
C ASP A 6 -1.02 3.61 -10.37
N LEU A 7 -1.54 3.58 -9.13
CA LEU A 7 -2.59 2.62 -8.77
C LEU A 7 -3.97 3.04 -9.28
N ASP A 8 -4.27 4.34 -9.29
CA ASP A 8 -5.51 4.85 -9.90
C ASP A 8 -5.55 4.51 -11.41
N ASP A 9 -4.44 4.75 -12.12
CA ASP A 9 -4.29 4.40 -13.53
C ASP A 9 -4.44 2.89 -13.77
N LEU A 10 -3.88 2.06 -12.89
CA LEU A 10 -4.04 0.61 -12.94
C LEU A 10 -5.51 0.20 -12.72
N ALA A 11 -6.18 0.77 -11.73
CA ALA A 11 -7.57 0.45 -11.42
C ALA A 11 -8.50 0.82 -12.58
N ASP A 12 -8.29 1.97 -13.22
CA ASP A 12 -9.09 2.40 -14.36
C ASP A 12 -8.82 1.56 -15.60
N ARG A 13 -7.56 1.16 -15.82
CA ARG A 13 -7.23 0.21 -16.88
C ARG A 13 -7.90 -1.15 -16.67
N VAL A 14 -7.85 -1.71 -15.46
CA VAL A 14 -8.49 -3.00 -15.16
C VAL A 14 -10.01 -2.92 -15.32
N LYS A 15 -10.65 -1.83 -14.90
CA LYS A 15 -12.09 -1.62 -15.18
C LYS A 15 -12.37 -1.53 -16.68
N GLY A 16 -11.53 -0.86 -17.44
CA GLY A 16 -11.68 -0.74 -18.90
C GLY A 16 -11.56 -2.09 -19.63
N GLU A 17 -10.63 -2.94 -19.19
CA GLU A 17 -10.36 -4.23 -19.84
C GLU A 17 -11.24 -5.39 -19.31
N PHE A 18 -11.55 -5.40 -18.00
CA PHE A 18 -12.19 -6.53 -17.31
C PHE A 18 -13.49 -6.16 -16.59
N GLY A 19 -13.92 -4.91 -16.65
CA GLY A 19 -15.17 -4.41 -16.07
C GLY A 19 -15.09 -4.04 -14.59
N THR A 20 -14.44 -4.87 -13.76
CA THR A 20 -14.31 -4.65 -12.32
C THR A 20 -12.97 -5.15 -11.76
N LEU A 21 -12.57 -4.59 -10.62
CA LEU A 21 -11.46 -5.07 -9.78
C LEU A 21 -12.03 -5.52 -8.44
N GLU A 22 -12.18 -6.83 -8.25
CA GLU A 22 -12.81 -7.40 -7.05
C GLU A 22 -11.81 -7.69 -5.93
N ALA A 23 -10.54 -7.92 -6.28
CA ALA A 23 -9.50 -8.22 -5.32
C ALA A 23 -8.16 -7.62 -5.77
N LEU A 24 -7.43 -7.06 -4.81
CA LEU A 24 -6.06 -6.56 -4.98
C LEU A 24 -5.16 -7.22 -3.94
N PHE A 25 -4.10 -7.88 -4.40
CA PHE A 25 -3.12 -8.50 -3.51
C PHE A 25 -1.93 -7.56 -3.29
N VAL A 26 -1.88 -6.91 -2.12
CA VAL A 26 -0.79 -6.02 -1.73
C VAL A 26 0.29 -6.86 -1.02
N ASN A 27 1.23 -7.38 -1.80
CA ASN A 27 2.29 -8.27 -1.29
C ASN A 27 3.56 -7.53 -0.84
N ALA A 28 3.74 -6.27 -1.25
CA ALA A 28 4.97 -5.54 -0.97
C ALA A 28 5.14 -5.37 0.54
N GLY A 29 6.24 -5.89 1.07
CA GLY A 29 6.55 -5.83 2.48
C GLY A 29 8.05 -5.86 2.74
N MET A 30 8.45 -5.23 3.83
CA MET A 30 9.83 -5.25 4.34
C MET A 30 9.85 -5.68 5.80
N ALA A 31 10.87 -6.43 6.19
CA ALA A 31 11.06 -6.95 7.54
C ALA A 31 12.47 -6.62 8.03
N ASN A 32 12.63 -5.40 8.56
CA ASN A 32 13.79 -5.01 9.34
C ASN A 32 13.45 -5.11 10.83
N THR A 33 14.45 -5.38 11.67
CA THR A 33 14.23 -5.64 13.09
C THR A 33 15.08 -4.74 13.98
N MET A 34 14.47 -4.23 15.03
CA MET A 34 15.13 -3.47 16.10
C MET A 34 14.39 -3.78 17.41
N PRO A 35 15.06 -3.82 18.58
CA PRO A 35 14.36 -3.88 19.86
C PRO A 35 13.35 -2.75 19.97
N LEU A 36 12.20 -3.00 20.63
CA LEU A 36 11.12 -2.01 20.73
C LEU A 36 11.61 -0.72 21.38
N GLU A 37 12.33 -0.84 22.50
CA GLU A 37 12.96 0.24 23.24
C GLU A 37 14.03 1.02 22.45
N SER A 38 14.51 0.49 21.33
CA SER A 38 15.48 1.17 20.46
C SER A 38 14.86 1.70 19.17
N THR A 39 13.59 1.40 18.91
CA THR A 39 12.90 1.78 17.67
C THR A 39 12.73 3.31 17.59
N THR A 40 13.24 3.90 16.52
CA THR A 40 13.04 5.33 16.24
C THR A 40 11.74 5.56 15.46
N GLU A 41 11.25 6.79 15.47
CA GLU A 41 10.06 7.18 14.70
C GLU A 41 10.30 6.98 13.19
N GLU A 42 11.49 7.31 12.71
CA GLU A 42 11.86 7.16 11.30
C GLU A 42 11.87 5.69 10.87
N PHE A 43 12.41 4.80 11.73
CA PHE A 43 12.41 3.36 11.47
C PHE A 43 11.00 2.77 11.46
N TYR A 44 10.16 3.21 12.40
CA TYR A 44 8.75 2.83 12.43
C TYR A 44 8.02 3.30 11.17
N ASP A 45 8.21 4.56 10.78
CA ASP A 45 7.56 5.16 9.63
C ASP A 45 7.94 4.50 8.31
N GLU A 46 9.20 4.07 8.16
CA GLU A 46 9.68 3.31 7.00
C GLU A 46 8.92 1.98 6.88
N LEU A 47 8.90 1.18 7.95
CA LEU A 47 8.18 -0.09 7.98
C LEU A 47 6.67 0.11 7.75
N PHE A 48 6.08 1.12 8.38
CA PHE A 48 4.65 1.39 8.31
C PHE A 48 4.22 1.93 6.94
N ALA A 49 5.09 2.69 6.27
CA ALA A 49 4.86 3.17 4.91
C ALA A 49 4.72 2.03 3.90
N VAL A 50 5.57 1.00 4.01
CA VAL A 50 5.56 -0.13 3.07
C VAL A 50 4.50 -1.16 3.45
N ASN A 51 4.44 -1.56 4.72
CA ASN A 51 3.64 -2.72 5.11
C ASN A 51 2.16 -2.41 5.37
N VAL A 52 1.82 -1.13 5.62
CA VAL A 52 0.45 -0.75 6.03
C VAL A 52 -0.11 0.33 5.12
N LYS A 53 0.60 1.44 4.92
CA LYS A 53 0.11 2.60 4.14
C LYS A 53 0.14 2.38 2.62
N ALA A 54 0.78 1.31 2.14
CA ALA A 54 0.85 1.00 0.71
C ALA A 54 -0.52 0.67 0.08
N SER A 55 -1.50 0.23 0.88
CA SER A 55 -2.88 0.09 0.42
C SER A 55 -3.61 1.43 0.47
N PRO A 56 -4.19 1.94 -0.64
CA PRO A 56 -4.95 3.17 -0.62
C PRO A 56 -6.33 2.91 -0.02
N CYS A 57 -6.50 3.28 1.25
CA CYS A 57 -7.82 3.51 1.82
C CYS A 57 -8.17 4.99 1.64
N ARG A 58 -8.82 5.35 0.53
CA ARG A 58 -9.51 6.65 0.39
C ARG A 58 -10.94 6.49 0.87
N SER A 59 -11.54 7.56 1.42
CA SER A 59 -12.92 7.55 1.93
C SER A 59 -13.99 7.06 0.94
N SER A 60 -13.69 6.96 -0.36
CA SER A 60 -14.57 6.48 -1.42
C SER A 60 -14.36 5.01 -1.83
N LEU A 61 -13.23 4.40 -1.49
CA LEU A 61 -13.01 2.95 -1.65
C LEU A 61 -13.04 2.36 -0.24
N ARG A 62 -14.08 1.58 0.04
CA ARG A 62 -14.12 0.77 1.26
C ARG A 62 -12.83 -0.04 1.32
N CYS A 63 -12.03 0.19 2.36
CA CYS A 63 -11.38 -0.92 3.02
C CYS A 63 -12.48 -1.97 3.31
#